data_AF-A0A7Y8NY11-F1
#
_entry.id   AF-A0A7Y8NY11-F1
#
_cell.length_a   1.000
_cell.length_b   1.000
_cell.length_c   1.000
_cell.angle_alpha   90.00
_cell.angle_beta   90.00
_cell.angle_gamma   90.00
#
_symmetry.space_group_name_H-M   'P 1'
#
loop_
_entity.id
_entity.type
_entity.pdbx_description
1 polymer ?
#
loop_
_entity_poly.entity_id
_entity_poly.type
_entity_poly.pdbx_seq_one_letter_code
_entity_poly.pdbx_strand_id
1 'polypeptide(L)'
;MNSSRKIWKCLGAFLLVGTVTFTSCKDKNNDPFNATVDVFVQRVKTETSDKVAVALYTYGNRDLKTVKATAPGQGAKVYDLAATAGNKQIFSYLPVTADYVADMPTTGAYSFEVTAVDNSKLTLTDQLGAQSLAAINFKTAAFADGKLKSTWDALTGAENYTVKLFSADGNTLLYVSPIIASSTLEYSFNSTTLGWLNGKAPVVGTDYLVQVLGVKYEDGVSTDKAYNIQFISLASKTIKWQ
;
A
#
# COMPACT_ATOMS: atom_id res chain seq x y z
N MET A 1 -1.15 -37.38 1.52
CA MET A 1 -0.73 -36.63 0.32
C MET A 1 -0.31 -35.23 0.75
N ASN A 2 0.99 -34.91 0.68
CA ASN A 2 1.48 -33.56 0.96
C ASN A 2 1.19 -32.64 -0.23
N SER A 3 0.46 -31.55 -0.01
CA SER A 3 0.33 -30.45 -0.97
C SER A 3 1.01 -29.21 -0.40
N SER A 4 2.30 -29.04 -0.70
CA SER A 4 3.04 -27.82 -0.41
C SER A 4 2.55 -26.68 -1.31
N ARG A 5 1.66 -25.82 -0.80
CA ARG A 5 1.29 -24.59 -1.51
C ARG A 5 2.31 -23.49 -1.22
N LYS A 6 3.00 -23.07 -2.29
CA LYS A 6 4.02 -22.02 -2.27
C LYS A 6 3.36 -20.64 -2.13
N ILE A 7 4.00 -19.80 -1.32
CA ILE A 7 3.71 -18.37 -1.10
C ILE A 7 4.07 -17.58 -2.37
N TRP A 8 3.32 -16.52 -2.74
CA TRP A 8 3.90 -15.27 -3.30
C TRP A 8 2.89 -14.10 -3.50
N LYS A 9 3.22 -12.97 -2.84
CA LYS A 9 3.17 -11.56 -3.30
C LYS A 9 1.82 -10.88 -3.64
N CYS A 10 1.34 -10.12 -2.66
CA CYS A 10 0.51 -8.91 -2.77
C CYS A 10 1.40 -7.66 -3.10
N LEU A 11 0.94 -6.42 -3.33
CA LEU A 11 -0.27 -5.81 -3.92
C LEU A 11 -0.18 -4.25 -3.86
N GLY A 12 -0.33 -3.53 -4.99
CA GLY A 12 -0.27 -2.05 -5.04
C GLY A 12 -1.62 -1.30 -5.01
N ALA A 13 -1.62 -0.06 -4.51
CA ALA A 13 -2.78 0.83 -4.51
C ALA A 13 -2.88 1.67 -5.80
N PHE A 14 -4.09 2.12 -6.15
CA PHE A 14 -4.36 3.04 -7.27
C PHE A 14 -5.44 4.05 -6.85
N LEU A 15 -5.27 5.32 -7.23
CA LEU A 15 -6.27 6.36 -7.01
C LEU A 15 -6.51 7.20 -8.29
N LEU A 16 -7.73 7.07 -8.81
CA LEU A 16 -8.48 8.01 -9.67
C LEU A 16 -7.96 8.46 -11.05
N VAL A 17 -8.94 8.67 -11.93
CA VAL A 17 -8.83 9.09 -13.33
C VAL A 17 -9.65 10.37 -13.52
N GLY A 18 -9.12 11.33 -14.27
CA GLY A 18 -9.87 12.43 -14.87
C GLY A 18 -9.40 12.64 -16.31
N THR A 19 -10.28 12.42 -17.29
CA THR A 19 -9.93 12.50 -18.72
C THR A 19 -10.21 13.88 -19.30
N VAL A 20 -9.16 14.59 -19.69
CA VAL A 20 -9.24 15.69 -20.67
C VAL A 20 -8.17 15.44 -21.73
N THR A 21 -8.58 15.14 -22.95
CA THR A 21 -7.66 14.74 -24.04
C THR A 21 -7.11 15.96 -24.78
N PHE A 22 -6.00 16.50 -24.30
CA PHE A 22 -5.12 17.31 -25.14
C PHE A 22 -4.08 16.41 -25.81
N THR A 23 -4.18 16.25 -27.13
CA THR A 23 -3.22 15.49 -27.94
C THR A 23 -1.93 16.28 -28.15
N SER A 24 -1.13 16.44 -27.10
CA SER A 24 0.27 16.82 -27.25
C SER A 24 1.07 15.58 -27.62
N CYS A 25 1.52 15.51 -28.88
CA CYS A 25 2.59 14.60 -29.29
C CYS A 25 3.94 15.11 -28.75
N LYS A 26 4.05 15.18 -27.42
CA LYS A 26 5.34 15.18 -26.74
C LYS A 26 5.78 13.73 -26.66
N ASP A 27 6.84 13.38 -27.37
CA ASP A 27 7.49 12.08 -27.16
C ASP A 27 7.88 11.97 -25.69
N LYS A 28 7.37 10.93 -25.00
CA LYS A 28 7.64 10.69 -23.56
C LYS A 28 9.14 10.52 -23.25
N ASN A 29 9.96 10.35 -24.28
CA ASN A 29 11.41 10.24 -24.19
C ASN A 29 12.15 11.60 -24.14
N ASN A 30 11.47 12.72 -24.41
CA ASN A 30 12.09 14.06 -24.43
C ASN A 30 12.12 14.74 -23.04
N ASP A 31 11.26 14.35 -22.11
CA ASP A 31 11.32 14.82 -20.73
C ASP A 31 12.41 14.05 -19.96
N PRO A 32 13.29 14.71 -19.17
CA PRO A 32 14.36 14.03 -18.43
C PRO A 32 13.86 12.83 -17.61
N PHE A 33 14.66 11.76 -17.53
CA PHE A 33 14.30 10.62 -16.69
C PHE A 33 14.18 11.06 -15.22
N ASN A 34 13.03 10.79 -14.62
CA ASN A 34 12.73 11.14 -13.23
C ASN A 34 11.94 10.00 -12.56
N ALA A 35 12.12 9.86 -11.25
CA ALA A 35 11.35 8.93 -10.43
C ALA A 35 11.13 9.49 -9.03
N THR A 36 10.05 9.06 -8.39
CA THR A 36 9.74 9.29 -6.98
C THR A 36 9.88 7.96 -6.24
N VAL A 37 10.41 7.99 -5.03
CA VAL A 37 10.64 6.84 -4.14
C VAL A 37 10.02 7.13 -2.78
N ASP A 38 9.60 6.08 -2.06
CA ASP A 38 8.97 6.16 -0.72
C ASP A 38 9.32 4.87 0.05
N VAL A 39 9.75 4.99 1.31
CA VAL A 39 9.98 3.89 2.26
C VAL A 39 9.17 4.09 3.55
N PHE A 40 8.33 3.12 3.86
CA PHE A 40 7.44 3.20 5.02
C PHE A 40 7.34 1.87 5.77
N VAL A 41 6.90 1.94 7.04
CA VAL A 41 6.67 0.74 7.84
C VAL A 41 5.19 0.37 7.83
N GLN A 42 4.90 -0.92 7.61
CA GLN A 42 3.58 -1.51 7.83
C GLN A 42 3.58 -2.25 9.17
N ARG A 43 2.58 -1.99 10.02
CA ARG A 43 2.28 -2.79 11.21
C ARG A 43 1.04 -3.63 11.00
N VAL A 44 1.10 -4.91 11.35
CA VAL A 44 -0.04 -5.81 11.43
C VAL A 44 -0.22 -6.32 12.86
N LYS A 45 -1.48 -6.51 13.28
CA LYS A 45 -1.78 -7.28 14.48
C LYS A 45 -1.77 -8.77 14.13
N THR A 46 -0.98 -9.56 14.85
CA THR A 46 -1.08 -11.04 14.82
C THR A 46 -1.77 -11.54 16.09
N GLU A 47 -2.05 -12.84 16.17
CA GLU A 47 -2.70 -13.44 17.34
C GLU A 47 -1.86 -13.30 18.63
N THR A 48 -0.53 -13.27 18.51
CA THR A 48 0.41 -13.29 19.65
C THR A 48 1.09 -11.94 19.92
N SER A 49 1.28 -11.10 18.90
CA SER A 49 1.87 -9.76 19.03
C SER A 49 1.56 -8.86 17.84
N ASP A 50 1.80 -7.56 17.98
CA ASP A 50 2.04 -6.70 16.83
C ASP A 50 3.31 -7.15 16.10
N LYS A 51 3.37 -6.97 14.78
CA LYS A 51 4.57 -7.15 13.97
C LYS A 51 4.69 -6.05 12.92
N VAL A 52 5.91 -5.74 12.51
CA VAL A 52 6.25 -4.68 11.56
C VAL A 52 7.12 -5.19 10.41
N ALA A 53 7.01 -4.53 9.26
CA ALA A 53 7.83 -4.79 8.08
C ALA A 53 8.01 -3.51 7.25
N VAL A 54 9.13 -3.40 6.52
CA VAL A 54 9.38 -2.31 5.57
C VAL A 54 8.65 -2.59 4.26
N ALA A 55 7.89 -1.61 3.78
CA ALA A 55 7.38 -1.54 2.43
C ALA A 55 8.09 -0.41 1.68
N LEU A 56 8.35 -0.62 0.39
CA LEU A 56 9.04 0.35 -0.46
C LEU A 56 8.29 0.52 -1.79
N TYR A 57 8.26 1.74 -2.30
CA TYR A 57 7.57 2.10 -3.52
C TYR A 57 8.45 2.97 -4.43
N THR A 58 8.22 2.88 -5.73
CA THR A 58 8.90 3.72 -6.74
C THR A 58 7.98 3.93 -7.93
N TYR A 59 7.86 5.19 -8.36
CA TYR A 59 7.14 5.56 -9.58
C TYR A 59 8.07 6.31 -10.55
N GLY A 60 8.20 5.82 -11.78
CA GLY A 60 9.00 6.44 -12.84
C GLY A 60 8.16 7.13 -13.90
N ASN A 61 8.65 8.25 -14.44
CA ASN A 61 8.04 8.89 -15.61
C ASN A 61 8.24 8.08 -16.93
N ARG A 62 9.07 7.03 -16.88
CA ARG A 62 9.36 6.06 -17.95
C ARG A 62 9.23 4.63 -17.43
N ASP A 63 9.17 3.66 -18.34
CA ASP A 63 9.23 2.24 -18.00
C ASP A 63 10.54 1.89 -17.29
N LEU A 64 10.42 1.29 -16.10
CA LEU A 64 11.53 0.84 -15.28
C LEU A 64 11.92 -0.59 -15.60
N LYS A 65 13.22 -0.87 -15.50
CA LYS A 65 13.87 -2.15 -15.77
C LYS A 65 14.23 -2.88 -14.48
N THR A 66 14.85 -2.16 -13.55
CA THR A 66 15.21 -2.65 -12.22
C THR A 66 15.16 -1.52 -11.21
N VAL A 67 14.69 -1.82 -10.00
CA VAL A 67 14.80 -0.93 -8.85
C VAL A 67 15.32 -1.72 -7.67
N LYS A 68 16.38 -1.23 -7.03
CA LYS A 68 16.93 -1.77 -5.79
C LYS A 68 16.91 -0.69 -4.72
N ALA A 69 16.65 -1.07 -3.49
CA ALA A 69 16.78 -0.18 -2.33
C ALA A 69 17.72 -0.80 -1.30
N THR A 70 18.55 0.02 -0.66
CA THR A 70 19.48 -0.39 0.40
C THR A 70 19.14 0.35 1.68
N ALA A 71 18.93 -0.40 2.77
CA ALA A 71 18.69 0.15 4.10
C ALA A 71 19.88 0.96 4.63
N PRO A 72 19.69 1.84 5.63
CA PRO A 72 20.79 2.45 6.37
C PRO A 72 21.52 1.41 7.24
N GLY A 73 22.83 1.62 7.42
CA GLY A 73 23.67 0.87 8.37
C GLY A 73 24.66 -0.12 7.75
N GLN A 74 25.54 -0.67 8.59
CA GLN A 74 26.54 -1.67 8.18
C GLN A 74 25.86 -3.04 7.99
N GLY A 75 26.16 -3.72 6.87
CA GLY A 75 25.48 -4.98 6.52
C GLY A 75 24.01 -4.80 6.10
N ALA A 76 23.66 -3.61 5.61
CA ALA A 76 22.31 -3.24 5.20
C ALA A 76 21.60 -4.29 4.32
N LYS A 77 20.32 -4.55 4.63
CA LYS A 77 19.44 -5.33 3.76
C LYS A 77 19.23 -4.59 2.45
N VAL A 78 19.45 -5.31 1.34
CA VAL A 78 19.08 -4.87 -0.02
C VAL A 78 17.73 -5.47 -0.38
N TYR A 79 16.86 -4.66 -0.94
CA TYR A 79 15.52 -5.01 -1.41
C TYR A 79 15.49 -4.91 -2.93
N ASP A 80 15.24 -6.01 -3.62
CA ASP A 80 14.89 -6.00 -5.05
C ASP A 80 13.38 -5.73 -5.19
N LEU A 81 13.01 -4.57 -5.72
CA LEU A 81 11.61 -4.21 -5.97
C LEU A 81 11.14 -4.84 -7.29
N ALA A 82 9.83 -5.12 -7.41
CA ALA A 82 9.23 -5.73 -8.59
C ALA A 82 8.11 -4.87 -9.20
N ALA A 83 7.91 -4.99 -10.52
CA ALA A 83 6.84 -4.30 -11.24
C ALA A 83 5.46 -4.65 -10.68
N THR A 84 4.65 -3.63 -10.37
CA THR A 84 3.40 -3.77 -9.62
C THR A 84 2.23 -3.99 -10.57
N ALA A 85 1.55 -5.14 -10.44
CA ALA A 85 0.43 -5.53 -11.31
C ALA A 85 0.73 -5.47 -12.83
N GLY A 86 1.99 -5.67 -13.21
CA GLY A 86 2.45 -5.58 -14.60
C GLY A 86 2.73 -4.16 -15.11
N ASN A 87 2.45 -3.12 -14.34
CA ASN A 87 2.81 -1.74 -14.68
C ASN A 87 4.32 -1.53 -14.46
N LYS A 88 5.08 -1.33 -15.54
CA LYS A 88 6.53 -1.12 -15.49
C LYS A 88 6.95 0.27 -14.99
N GLN A 89 6.03 1.23 -14.90
CA GLN A 89 6.31 2.52 -14.27
C GLN A 89 6.27 2.44 -12.74
N ILE A 90 5.69 1.39 -12.15
CA ILE A 90 5.52 1.24 -10.71
C ILE A 90 6.28 0.01 -10.22
N PHE A 91 7.29 0.21 -9.37
CA PHE A 91 8.02 -0.86 -8.71
C PHE A 91 7.76 -0.81 -7.20
N SER A 92 7.60 -1.97 -6.57
CA SER A 92 7.36 -2.05 -5.12
C SER A 92 8.01 -3.27 -4.49
N TYR A 93 8.37 -3.13 -3.20
CA TYR A 93 8.63 -4.24 -2.29
C TYR A 93 7.55 -4.19 -1.23
N LEU A 94 6.76 -5.26 -1.15
CA LEU A 94 5.59 -5.31 -0.30
C LEU A 94 5.70 -6.54 0.61
N PRO A 95 5.65 -6.36 1.94
CA PRO A 95 5.89 -7.43 2.90
C PRO A 95 5.06 -8.68 2.64
N VAL A 96 5.73 -9.85 2.63
CA VAL A 96 5.06 -11.13 2.84
C VAL A 96 5.07 -11.50 4.33
N THR A 97 4.30 -12.50 4.74
CA THR A 97 4.19 -12.94 6.15
C THR A 97 5.54 -13.17 6.84
N ALA A 98 6.58 -13.58 6.10
CA ALA A 98 7.93 -13.82 6.61
C ALA A 98 8.79 -12.55 6.82
N ASP A 99 8.42 -11.42 6.21
CA ASP A 99 9.08 -10.11 6.44
C ASP A 99 8.65 -9.47 7.76
N TYR A 100 7.49 -9.86 8.30
CA TYR A 100 6.94 -9.29 9.52
C TYR A 100 7.67 -9.81 10.77
N VAL A 101 8.42 -8.91 11.40
CA VAL A 101 9.24 -9.15 12.60
C VAL A 101 8.71 -8.33 13.79
N ALA A 102 9.24 -8.57 14.99
CA ALA A 102 8.85 -7.80 16.18
C ALA A 102 9.51 -6.41 16.23
N ASP A 103 10.78 -6.34 15.83
CA ASP A 103 11.60 -5.13 15.96
C ASP A 103 11.34 -4.11 14.85
N MET A 104 11.35 -2.84 15.22
CA MET A 104 11.30 -1.74 14.25
C MET A 104 12.52 -1.78 13.33
N PRO A 105 12.33 -1.53 12.01
CA PRO A 105 13.45 -1.42 11.09
C PRO A 105 14.32 -0.21 11.40
N THR A 106 15.61 -0.28 11.02
CA THR A 106 16.56 0.81 11.16
C THR A 106 16.07 2.07 10.45
N THR A 107 16.07 3.19 11.17
CA THR A 107 15.71 4.51 10.69
C THR A 107 16.86 5.18 9.92
N GLY A 108 16.53 6.19 9.10
CA GLY A 108 17.46 6.98 8.31
C GLY A 108 17.32 6.76 6.80
N ALA A 109 18.34 7.16 6.05
CA ALA A 109 18.33 7.23 4.60
C ALA A 109 18.34 5.83 3.95
N TYR A 110 17.27 5.48 3.24
CA TYR A 110 17.25 4.36 2.29
C TYR A 110 17.72 4.89 0.93
N SER A 111 18.68 4.22 0.30
CA SER A 111 19.21 4.59 -1.02
C SER A 111 18.61 3.70 -2.11
N PHE A 112 18.04 4.31 -3.14
CA PHE A 112 17.36 3.66 -4.26
C PHE A 112 18.16 3.79 -5.55
N GLU A 113 18.54 2.67 -6.14
CA GLU A 113 19.10 2.58 -7.49
C GLU A 113 17.99 2.25 -8.49
N VAL A 114 17.62 3.24 -9.31
CA VAL A 114 16.54 3.12 -10.29
C VAL A 114 17.14 3.08 -11.70
N THR A 115 16.83 2.06 -12.49
CA THR A 115 17.26 1.95 -13.89
C THR A 115 16.05 1.80 -14.82
N ALA A 116 15.96 2.66 -15.84
CA ALA A 116 14.93 2.61 -16.89
C ALA A 116 15.23 1.56 -17.97
N VAL A 117 14.25 1.23 -18.82
CA VAL A 117 14.41 0.29 -19.94
C VAL A 117 15.43 0.78 -20.98
N ASP A 118 15.55 2.10 -21.18
CA ASP A 118 16.58 2.74 -22.02
C ASP A 118 17.99 2.73 -21.39
N ASN A 119 18.13 2.19 -20.16
CA ASN A 119 19.33 2.15 -19.32
C ASN A 119 19.76 3.49 -18.70
N SER A 120 18.92 4.53 -18.77
CA SER A 120 19.05 5.71 -17.89
C SER A 120 19.00 5.29 -16.42
N LYS A 121 19.76 5.98 -15.57
CA LYS A 121 19.88 5.66 -14.14
C LYS A 121 19.65 6.87 -13.27
N LEU A 122 19.08 6.64 -12.09
CA LEU A 122 19.00 7.59 -11.00
C LEU A 122 19.42 6.89 -9.70
N THR A 123 20.05 7.66 -8.82
CA THR A 123 20.17 7.31 -7.40
C THR A 123 19.37 8.33 -6.62
N LEU A 124 18.40 7.85 -5.84
CA LEU A 124 17.50 8.66 -5.02
C LEU A 124 17.62 8.22 -3.56
N THR A 125 17.19 9.05 -2.63
CA THR A 125 17.17 8.71 -1.21
C THR A 125 15.86 9.12 -0.58
N ASP A 126 15.40 8.31 0.37
CA ASP A 126 14.20 8.60 1.16
C ASP A 126 14.44 8.31 2.66
N GLN A 127 13.71 8.99 3.55
CA GLN A 127 14.06 9.08 4.98
C GLN A 127 13.08 8.37 5.91
N LEU A 128 13.39 7.13 6.28
CA LEU A 128 12.57 6.43 7.26
C LEU A 128 12.78 6.98 8.68
N GLY A 129 11.91 7.88 9.13
CA GLY A 129 11.89 8.40 10.49
C GLY A 129 11.42 7.40 11.56
N ALA A 130 11.50 7.82 12.82
CA ALA A 130 11.21 6.99 13.99
C ALA A 130 9.72 6.96 14.41
N GLN A 131 8.85 7.64 13.66
CA GLN A 131 7.44 7.74 14.04
C GLN A 131 6.71 6.42 13.80
N SER A 132 5.68 6.13 14.59
CA SER A 132 4.91 4.90 14.43
C SER A 132 3.45 5.04 14.83
N LEU A 133 2.66 4.05 14.43
CA LEU A 133 1.27 3.86 14.85
C LEU A 133 1.14 2.54 15.61
N ALA A 134 0.29 2.50 16.64
CA ALA A 134 -0.15 1.25 17.26
C ALA A 134 -0.98 0.40 16.26
N ALA A 135 -1.15 -0.91 16.52
CA ALA A 135 -2.03 -1.73 15.72
C ALA A 135 -3.51 -1.28 15.84
N ILE A 136 -4.23 -1.23 14.72
CA ILE A 136 -5.67 -0.93 14.70
C ILE A 136 -6.44 -2.04 15.42
N ASN A 137 -7.30 -1.65 16.35
CA ASN A 137 -8.33 -2.54 16.88
C ASN A 137 -9.56 -2.50 15.96
N PHE A 138 -9.60 -3.41 14.98
CA PHE A 138 -10.72 -3.53 14.05
C PHE A 138 -11.86 -4.27 14.75
N LYS A 139 -12.92 -3.53 15.11
CA LYS A 139 -14.05 -4.02 15.93
C LYS A 139 -14.98 -4.92 15.12
N THR A 140 -15.71 -4.35 14.16
CA THR A 140 -16.72 -5.06 13.37
C THR A 140 -16.53 -4.90 11.88
N ALA A 141 -16.92 -5.94 11.13
CA ALA A 141 -17.12 -5.90 9.70
C ALA A 141 -18.33 -6.80 9.38
N ALA A 142 -19.50 -6.20 9.20
CA ALA A 142 -20.76 -6.93 9.06
C ALA A 142 -21.73 -6.18 8.14
N PHE A 143 -22.68 -6.90 7.55
CA PHE A 143 -23.73 -6.27 6.76
C PHE A 143 -24.79 -5.64 7.66
N ALA A 144 -25.12 -4.38 7.37
CA ALA A 144 -26.23 -3.63 7.93
C ALA A 144 -26.84 -2.80 6.80
N ASP A 145 -28.18 -2.79 6.68
CA ASP A 145 -28.93 -1.99 5.71
C ASP A 145 -28.42 -2.12 4.25
N GLY A 146 -28.06 -3.34 3.85
CA GLY A 146 -27.55 -3.65 2.51
C GLY A 146 -26.13 -3.12 2.21
N LYS A 147 -25.36 -2.78 3.24
CA LYS A 147 -23.97 -2.31 3.14
C LYS A 147 -23.06 -3.08 4.08
N LEU A 148 -21.82 -3.34 3.67
CA LEU A 148 -20.77 -3.82 4.56
C LEU A 148 -20.30 -2.65 5.43
N LYS A 149 -20.71 -2.63 6.70
CA LYS A 149 -20.29 -1.65 7.71
C LYS A 149 -19.07 -2.15 8.47
N SER A 150 -18.02 -1.34 8.49
CA SER A 150 -16.77 -1.55 9.21
C SER A 150 -16.61 -0.52 10.32
N THR A 151 -16.14 -0.92 11.51
CA THR A 151 -15.88 0.00 12.65
C THR A 151 -14.56 -0.34 13.35
N TRP A 152 -13.86 0.67 13.87
CA TRP A 152 -12.56 0.51 14.55
C TRP A 152 -12.42 1.49 15.72
N ASP A 153 -11.37 1.32 16.53
CA ASP A 153 -10.99 2.31 17.55
C ASP A 153 -10.16 3.46 16.97
N ALA A 154 -10.27 4.63 17.60
CA ALA A 154 -9.40 5.77 17.33
C ALA A 154 -7.93 5.39 17.49
N LEU A 155 -7.11 5.77 16.53
CA LEU A 155 -5.69 5.47 16.48
C LEU A 155 -4.91 6.77 16.61
N THR A 156 -4.36 7.03 17.81
CA THR A 156 -3.56 8.22 18.09
C THR A 156 -2.43 8.36 17.08
N GLY A 157 -2.34 9.54 16.46
CA GLY A 157 -1.32 9.86 15.45
C GLY A 157 -1.70 9.47 14.01
N ALA A 158 -2.78 8.73 13.78
CA ALA A 158 -3.27 8.51 12.42
C ALA A 158 -3.91 9.80 11.87
N GLU A 159 -3.54 10.19 10.65
CA GLU A 159 -4.06 11.38 9.98
C GLU A 159 -5.31 11.07 9.15
N ASN A 160 -5.44 9.83 8.68
CA ASN A 160 -6.63 9.34 7.99
C ASN A 160 -6.73 7.81 8.04
N TYR A 161 -7.88 7.32 7.60
CA TYR A 161 -8.13 5.92 7.34
C TYR A 161 -8.48 5.66 5.87
N THR A 162 -8.34 4.40 5.45
CA THR A 162 -8.88 3.88 4.19
C THR A 162 -9.40 2.47 4.44
N VAL A 163 -10.53 2.11 3.84
CA VAL A 163 -11.07 0.75 3.83
C VAL A 163 -10.87 0.13 2.45
N LYS A 164 -10.32 -1.09 2.41
CA LYS A 164 -10.11 -1.86 1.18
C LYS A 164 -10.83 -3.20 1.25
N LEU A 165 -11.29 -3.69 0.10
CA LEU A 165 -11.77 -5.06 -0.06
C LEU A 165 -10.86 -5.85 -0.99
N PHE A 166 -10.46 -7.03 -0.55
CA PHE A 166 -9.67 -7.99 -1.30
C PHE A 166 -10.45 -9.29 -1.51
N SER A 167 -10.06 -10.07 -2.52
CA SER A 167 -10.39 -11.50 -2.60
C SER A 167 -10.03 -12.24 -1.30
N ALA A 168 -10.66 -13.38 -1.03
CA ALA A 168 -10.43 -14.18 0.19
C ALA A 168 -8.95 -14.51 0.48
N ASP A 169 -8.14 -14.63 -0.57
CA ASP A 169 -6.69 -14.90 -0.50
C ASP A 169 -5.82 -13.64 -0.29
N GLY A 170 -6.43 -12.46 -0.23
CA GLY A 170 -5.76 -11.16 -0.09
C GLY A 170 -5.08 -10.63 -1.36
N ASN A 171 -5.03 -11.40 -2.45
CA ASN A 171 -4.17 -11.12 -3.60
C ASN A 171 -4.75 -10.14 -4.62
N THR A 172 -6.08 -10.01 -4.71
CA THR A 172 -6.76 -9.13 -5.67
C THR A 172 -7.47 -8.00 -4.95
N LEU A 173 -7.04 -6.76 -5.17
CA LEU A 173 -7.78 -5.57 -4.75
C LEU A 173 -9.04 -5.42 -5.59
N LEU A 174 -10.17 -5.17 -4.94
CA LEU A 174 -11.48 -5.04 -5.58
C LEU A 174 -12.09 -3.65 -5.36
N TYR A 175 -11.88 -3.09 -4.16
CA TYR A 175 -12.46 -1.83 -3.71
C TYR A 175 -11.47 -1.03 -2.86
N VAL A 176 -11.47 0.29 -3.02
CA VAL A 176 -10.78 1.26 -2.15
C VAL A 176 -11.76 2.38 -1.81
N SER A 177 -11.95 2.68 -0.52
CA SER A 177 -12.74 3.84 -0.10
C SER A 177 -12.06 5.16 -0.51
N PRO A 178 -12.79 6.28 -0.54
CA PRO A 178 -12.19 7.60 -0.35
C PRO A 178 -11.34 7.66 0.93
N ILE A 179 -10.49 8.67 1.05
CA ILE A 179 -9.78 8.98 2.29
C ILE A 179 -10.81 9.35 3.37
N ILE A 180 -10.75 8.69 4.52
CA ILE A 180 -11.65 8.88 5.66
C ILE A 180 -10.90 9.70 6.72
N ALA A 181 -11.48 10.80 7.19
CA ALA A 181 -10.86 11.64 8.22
C ALA A 181 -10.57 10.86 9.51
N SER A 182 -9.47 11.16 10.21
CA SER A 182 -9.08 10.46 11.45
C SER A 182 -10.08 10.55 12.61
N SER A 183 -11.00 11.52 12.58
CA SER A 183 -12.15 11.61 13.50
C SER A 183 -13.29 10.65 13.18
N THR A 184 -13.29 10.01 12.00
CA THR A 184 -14.34 9.11 11.53
C THR A 184 -13.90 7.66 11.72
N LEU A 185 -14.61 6.93 12.59
CA LEU A 185 -14.24 5.59 13.07
C LEU A 185 -15.10 4.46 12.48
N GLU A 186 -15.87 4.77 11.45
CA GLU A 186 -16.68 3.81 10.72
C GLU A 186 -16.75 4.12 9.22
N TYR A 187 -17.02 3.10 8.42
CA TYR A 187 -17.27 3.25 7.00
C TYR A 187 -18.19 2.16 6.48
N SER A 188 -19.07 2.49 5.53
CA SER A 188 -20.05 1.55 4.96
C SER A 188 -20.12 1.67 3.44
N PHE A 189 -20.08 0.54 2.73
CA PHE A 189 -20.16 0.51 1.27
C PHE A 189 -20.90 -0.73 0.74
N ASN A 190 -21.32 -0.66 -0.52
CA ASN A 190 -21.98 -1.73 -1.26
C ASN A 190 -21.50 -1.75 -2.73
N SER A 191 -22.09 -2.62 -3.55
CA SER A 191 -21.77 -2.78 -4.98
C SER A 191 -21.97 -1.52 -5.84
N THR A 192 -22.74 -0.52 -5.38
CA THR A 192 -22.97 0.75 -6.09
C THR A 192 -22.18 1.93 -5.51
N THR A 193 -21.38 1.71 -4.47
CA THR A 193 -20.56 2.78 -3.86
C THR A 193 -19.32 3.05 -4.71
N LEU A 194 -18.97 4.33 -4.93
CA LEU A 194 -17.73 4.69 -5.64
C LEU A 194 -16.49 4.16 -4.90
N GLY A 195 -15.57 3.53 -5.65
CA GLY A 195 -14.36 2.92 -5.09
C GLY A 195 -14.03 1.53 -5.66
N TRP A 196 -14.95 0.89 -6.37
CA TRP A 196 -14.67 -0.35 -7.11
C TRP A 196 -13.67 -0.12 -8.23
N LEU A 197 -12.68 -1.02 -8.34
CA LEU A 197 -11.74 -1.01 -9.46
C LEU A 197 -12.42 -1.45 -10.76
N ASN A 198 -11.89 -1.01 -11.90
CA ASN A 198 -12.52 -1.27 -13.20
C ASN A 198 -12.76 -2.78 -13.44
N GLY A 199 -13.98 -3.14 -13.81
CA GLY A 199 -14.41 -4.52 -14.01
C GLY A 199 -14.47 -5.38 -12.74
N LYS A 200 -14.43 -4.78 -11.53
CA LYS A 200 -14.59 -5.49 -10.25
C LYS A 200 -15.93 -5.18 -9.62
N ALA A 201 -16.57 -6.22 -9.11
CA ALA A 201 -17.78 -6.17 -8.30
C ALA A 201 -17.75 -7.34 -7.30
N PRO A 202 -18.45 -7.25 -6.17
CA PRO A 202 -18.55 -8.36 -5.24
C PRO A 202 -19.60 -9.38 -5.71
N VAL A 203 -19.44 -10.63 -5.30
CA VAL A 203 -20.35 -11.74 -5.62
C VAL A 203 -20.97 -12.24 -4.31
N VAL A 204 -22.29 -12.24 -4.25
CA VAL A 204 -23.06 -12.71 -3.09
C VAL A 204 -22.66 -14.13 -2.69
N GLY A 205 -22.52 -14.38 -1.39
CA GLY A 205 -22.10 -15.67 -0.83
C GLY A 205 -20.59 -15.97 -0.92
N THR A 206 -19.80 -15.11 -1.60
CA THR A 206 -18.35 -15.24 -1.71
C THR A 206 -17.64 -14.63 -0.51
N ASP A 207 -16.56 -15.27 -0.07
CA ASP A 207 -15.71 -14.77 1.01
C ASP A 207 -14.70 -13.73 0.49
N TYR A 208 -14.46 -12.70 1.30
CA TYR A 208 -13.55 -11.59 1.00
C TYR A 208 -12.80 -11.17 2.26
N LEU A 209 -11.63 -10.53 2.08
CA LEU A 209 -10.88 -9.92 3.17
C LEU A 209 -11.11 -8.40 3.12
N VAL A 210 -11.80 -7.85 4.12
CA VAL A 210 -11.87 -6.40 4.33
C VAL A 210 -10.73 -5.95 5.23
N GLN A 211 -10.12 -4.82 4.90
CA GLN A 211 -8.98 -4.26 5.61
C GLN A 211 -9.21 -2.78 5.91
N VAL A 212 -8.90 -2.37 7.15
CA VAL A 212 -8.78 -0.98 7.55
C VAL A 212 -7.30 -0.64 7.62
N LEU A 213 -6.93 0.47 6.99
CA LEU A 213 -5.60 1.06 7.01
C LEU A 213 -5.70 2.39 7.76
N GLY A 214 -4.79 2.64 8.69
CA GLY A 214 -4.59 3.93 9.35
C GLY A 214 -3.23 4.46 8.93
N VAL A 215 -3.18 5.67 8.40
CA VAL A 215 -1.99 6.23 7.75
C VAL A 215 -1.43 7.37 8.58
N LYS A 216 -0.10 7.40 8.69
CA LYS A 216 0.67 8.55 9.15
C LYS A 216 1.70 8.91 8.08
N TYR A 217 1.74 10.18 7.72
CA TYR A 217 2.72 10.74 6.80
C TYR A 217 3.94 11.26 7.56
N GLU A 218 4.97 11.57 6.79
CA GLU A 218 6.18 12.23 7.29
C GLU A 218 5.90 13.66 7.78
N ASP A 219 6.74 14.14 8.70
CA ASP A 219 6.59 15.47 9.27
C ASP A 219 6.90 16.58 8.25
N GLY A 220 6.13 17.66 8.30
CA GLY A 220 6.28 18.82 7.39
C GLY A 220 5.61 18.66 6.02
N VAL A 221 5.16 17.47 5.65
CA VAL A 221 4.50 17.23 4.36
C VAL A 221 3.09 17.85 4.36
N SER A 222 2.83 18.71 3.38
CA SER A 222 1.55 19.41 3.20
C SER A 222 0.91 19.18 1.82
N THR A 223 1.71 18.86 0.81
CA THR A 223 1.30 18.43 -0.55
C THR A 223 1.77 17.01 -0.80
N ASP A 224 1.19 16.32 -1.80
CA ASP A 224 1.66 15.01 -2.27
C ASP A 224 1.86 13.92 -1.19
N LYS A 225 1.10 14.01 -0.08
CA LYS A 225 1.14 13.10 1.07
C LYS A 225 1.10 11.61 0.70
N ALA A 226 0.45 11.23 -0.40
CA ALA A 226 0.39 9.85 -0.89
C ALA A 226 1.76 9.26 -1.31
N TYR A 227 2.80 10.08 -1.44
CA TYR A 227 4.18 9.70 -1.78
C TYR A 227 5.20 9.98 -0.65
N ASN A 228 4.72 10.32 0.54
CA ASN A 228 5.56 10.62 1.71
C ASN A 228 4.92 9.93 2.94
N ILE A 229 4.74 8.61 2.85
CA ILE A 229 4.12 7.83 3.92
C ILE A 229 5.20 7.48 4.94
N GLN A 230 4.97 7.77 6.22
CA GLN A 230 5.90 7.34 7.26
C GLN A 230 5.54 5.95 7.79
N PHE A 231 4.24 5.70 8.00
CA PHE A 231 3.77 4.52 8.70
C PHE A 231 2.33 4.16 8.32
N ILE A 232 2.04 2.87 8.18
CA ILE A 232 0.69 2.33 8.02
C ILE A 232 0.42 1.29 9.10
N SER A 233 -0.70 1.43 9.80
CA SER A 233 -1.26 0.38 10.66
C SER A 233 -2.38 -0.36 9.92
N LEU A 234 -2.35 -1.69 9.95
CA LEU A 234 -3.23 -2.57 9.20
C LEU A 234 -3.98 -3.51 10.14
N ALA A 235 -5.29 -3.63 9.93
CA ALA A 235 -6.10 -4.69 10.53
C ALA A 235 -7.13 -5.20 9.51
N SER A 236 -7.38 -6.51 9.49
CA SER A 236 -8.24 -7.16 8.49
C SER A 236 -9.22 -8.14 9.12
N LYS A 237 -10.35 -8.40 8.45
CA LYS A 237 -11.33 -9.43 8.82
C LYS A 237 -11.84 -10.12 7.55
N THR A 238 -12.08 -11.43 7.63
CA THR A 238 -12.82 -12.16 6.59
C THR A 238 -14.31 -11.89 6.76
N ILE A 239 -15.00 -11.66 5.65
CA ILE A 239 -16.46 -11.51 5.58
C ILE A 239 -17.00 -12.36 4.43
N LYS A 240 -18.27 -12.75 4.53
CA LYS A 240 -19.05 -13.30 3.41
C LYS A 240 -19.93 -12.18 2.85
N TRP A 241 -19.87 -11.93 1.54
CA TRP A 241 -20.67 -10.88 0.91
C TRP A 241 -22.17 -11.24 0.86
N GLN A 242 -23.03 -10.24 1.04
CA GLN A 242 -24.50 -10.35 1.02
C GLN A 242 -25.10 -9.43 -0.04
#